data_AF-A0A968KJ03-F1
#
_entry.id   AF-A0A968KJ03-F1
#
_cell.length_a   1.000
_cell.length_b   1.000
_cell.length_c   1.000
_cell.angle_alpha   90.00
_cell.angle_beta   90.00
_cell.angle_gamma   90.00
#
_symmetry.space_group_name_H-M   'P 1'
#
loop_
_entity.id
_entity.type
_entity.pdbx_description
1 polymer ?
#
loop_
_entity_poly.entity_id
_entity_poly.type
_entity_poly.pdbx_seq_one_letter_code
_entity_poly.pdbx_strand_id
1 'polypeptide(L)'
;DIRLRLEVEAVHLDIHTGIPLGLIINELVSNSLKHAFRNRRQGELQIALGWVKPDRCKLTVADDGAPFPPDLDFRHARSLGLQIVTTLVENQLNGTITLHHDGTKRFEI
;
A
#
# COMPACT_ATOMS: atom_id res chain seq x y z
N ASP A 1 -9.05 17.87 5.81
CA ASP A 1 -9.87 16.80 5.21
C ASP A 1 -9.04 15.94 4.28
N ILE A 2 -8.80 14.71 4.67
CA ILE A 2 -8.22 13.69 3.80
C ILE A 2 -9.38 12.93 3.19
N ARG A 3 -9.48 12.93 1.86
CA ARG A 3 -10.48 12.17 1.13
C ARG A 3 -9.99 10.74 0.97
N LEU A 4 -10.83 9.78 1.32
CA LEU A 4 -10.59 8.37 1.05
C LEU A 4 -11.33 7.97 -0.22
N ARG A 5 -10.59 7.48 -1.22
CA ARG A 5 -11.15 6.90 -2.45
C ARG A 5 -10.96 5.38 -2.41
N LEU A 6 -12.06 4.65 -2.45
CA LEU A 6 -12.06 3.18 -2.44
C LEU A 6 -12.57 2.64 -3.77
N GLU A 7 -11.78 1.75 -4.38
CA GLU A 7 -12.11 1.07 -5.63
C GLU A 7 -11.88 -0.43 -5.43
N VAL A 8 -12.86 -1.09 -4.80
CA VAL A 8 -12.72 -2.49 -4.36
C VAL A 8 -13.74 -3.36 -5.08
N GLU A 9 -13.25 -4.34 -5.82
CA GLU A 9 -14.06 -5.40 -6.41
C GLU A 9 -14.38 -6.49 -5.38
N ALA A 10 -15.38 -7.32 -5.67
CA ALA A 10 -15.70 -8.49 -4.85
C ALA A 10 -14.64 -9.60 -5.05
N VAL A 11 -13.50 -9.46 -4.36
CA VAL A 11 -12.46 -10.49 -4.25
C VAL A 11 -12.80 -11.45 -3.11
N HIS A 12 -12.85 -12.74 -3.41
CA HIS A 12 -12.99 -13.79 -2.39
C HIS A 12 -11.60 -14.29 -2.02
N LEU A 13 -11.17 -13.97 -0.80
CA LEU A 13 -9.87 -14.33 -0.27
C LEU A 13 -10.06 -15.28 0.91
N ASP A 14 -9.21 -16.30 1.01
CA ASP A 14 -9.19 -17.13 2.21
C ASP A 14 -8.59 -16.36 3.40
N ILE A 15 -8.70 -16.95 4.59
CA ILE A 15 -8.19 -16.32 5.81
C ILE A 15 -6.67 -16.17 5.82
N HIS A 16 -5.94 -17.08 5.14
CA HIS A 16 -4.49 -17.05 5.03
C HIS A 16 -4.00 -15.88 4.18
N THR A 17 -4.86 -15.38 3.28
CA THR A 17 -4.60 -14.22 2.42
C THR A 17 -5.20 -12.94 3.01
N GLY A 18 -6.43 -13.01 3.54
CA GLY A 18 -7.17 -11.85 4.03
C GLY A 18 -6.53 -11.18 5.25
N ILE A 19 -5.99 -11.97 6.19
CA ILE A 19 -5.30 -11.44 7.38
C ILE A 19 -4.04 -10.64 6.99
N PRO A 20 -3.06 -11.21 6.27
CA PRO A 20 -1.87 -10.44 5.88
C PRO A 20 -2.22 -9.24 5.00
N LEU A 21 -3.19 -9.36 4.09
CA LEU A 21 -3.63 -8.23 3.27
C LEU A 21 -4.16 -7.07 4.11
N GLY A 22 -4.98 -7.36 5.14
CA GLY A 22 -5.49 -6.35 6.06
C GLY A 22 -4.39 -5.63 6.85
N LEU A 23 -3.37 -6.38 7.29
CA LEU A 23 -2.20 -5.81 7.97
C LEU A 23 -1.38 -4.91 7.04
N ILE A 24 -1.18 -5.34 5.80
CA ILE A 24 -0.48 -4.55 4.78
C ILE A 24 -1.21 -3.22 4.53
N ILE A 25 -2.53 -3.27 4.32
CA ILE A 25 -3.35 -2.08 4.13
C ILE A 25 -3.22 -1.15 5.35
N ASN A 26 -3.34 -1.69 6.56
CA ASN A 26 -3.24 -0.90 7.78
C ASN A 26 -1.89 -0.17 7.91
N GLU A 27 -0.78 -0.85 7.64
CA GLU A 27 0.56 -0.25 7.71
C GLU A 27 0.76 0.82 6.63
N LEU A 28 0.34 0.57 5.39
CA LEU A 28 0.48 1.54 4.31
C LEU A 28 -0.38 2.78 4.53
N VAL A 29 -1.65 2.61 4.92
CA VAL A 29 -2.57 3.70 5.28
C VAL A 29 -2.03 4.50 6.46
N SER A 30 -1.58 3.81 7.52
CA SER A 30 -0.98 4.46 8.69
C SER A 30 0.24 5.29 8.31
N ASN A 31 1.09 4.78 7.40
CA ASN A 31 2.25 5.50 6.92
C ASN A 31 1.87 6.75 6.11
N SER A 32 0.85 6.68 5.25
CA SER A 32 0.37 7.85 4.51
C SER A 32 -0.17 8.92 5.46
N LEU A 33 -0.98 8.55 6.45
CA LEU A 33 -1.53 9.47 7.44
C LEU A 33 -0.46 10.12 8.33
N LYS A 34 0.52 9.34 8.80
CA LYS A 34 1.60 9.83 9.69
C LYS A 34 2.63 10.69 8.96
N HIS A 35 2.96 10.33 7.72
CA HIS A 35 4.12 10.91 7.03
C HIS A 35 3.73 11.75 5.81
N ALA A 36 2.88 11.24 4.92
CA ALA A 36 2.61 11.87 3.64
C ALA A 36 1.73 13.13 3.77
N PHE A 37 0.78 13.11 4.69
CA PHE A 37 -0.11 14.25 4.96
C PHE A 37 0.31 15.11 6.15
N ARG A 38 1.51 14.88 6.70
CA ARG A 38 2.01 15.68 7.84
C ARG A 38 2.05 17.15 7.44
N ASN A 39 1.36 17.99 8.21
CA ASN A 39 1.19 19.44 7.98
C ASN A 39 0.36 19.81 6.73
N ARG A 40 -0.35 18.87 6.10
CA ARG A 40 -1.32 19.17 5.03
C ARG A 40 -2.73 19.25 5.60
N ARG A 41 -3.48 20.27 5.17
CA ARG A 41 -4.91 20.41 5.51
C ARG A 41 -5.81 19.57 4.62
N GLN A 42 -5.32 19.18 3.43
CA GLN A 42 -6.07 18.44 2.42
C GLN A 42 -5.16 17.44 1.69
N GLY A 43 -5.75 16.36 1.20
CA GLY A 43 -5.11 15.31 0.39
C GLY A 43 -6.09 14.20 0.06
N GLU A 44 -5.67 13.27 -0.80
CA GLU A 44 -6.41 12.08 -1.19
C GLU A 44 -5.57 10.83 -0.93
N LEU A 45 -6.21 9.84 -0.31
CA LEU A 45 -5.70 8.49 -0.13
C LEU A 45 -6.59 7.55 -0.95
N GLN A 46 -5.98 6.81 -1.88
CA GLN A 46 -6.66 5.82 -2.70
C GLN A 46 -6.28 4.41 -2.26
N ILE A 47 -7.28 3.55 -2.14
CA ILE A 47 -7.12 2.10 -1.99
C ILE A 47 -7.92 1.43 -3.10
N ALA A 48 -7.24 0.66 -3.93
CA ALA A 48 -7.86 -0.13 -4.99
C ALA A 48 -7.50 -1.60 -4.85
N LEU A 49 -8.48 -2.49 -5.02
CA LEU A 49 -8.29 -3.94 -4.95
C LEU A 49 -9.18 -4.61 -5.98
N GLY A 50 -8.59 -5.39 -6.89
CA GLY A 50 -9.34 -6.06 -7.93
C GLY A 50 -8.59 -7.23 -8.56
N TRP A 51 -9.30 -8.05 -9.33
CA TRP A 51 -8.70 -9.18 -10.04
C TRP A 51 -7.97 -8.69 -11.30
N VAL A 52 -6.71 -9.11 -11.46
CA VAL A 52 -5.96 -8.92 -12.72
C VAL A 52 -5.91 -10.19 -13.55
N LYS A 53 -6.10 -11.35 -12.90
CA LYS A 53 -6.25 -12.70 -13.47
C LYS A 53 -7.16 -13.53 -12.55
N PRO A 54 -7.69 -14.69 -12.99
CA PRO A 54 -8.58 -15.52 -12.18
C PRO A 54 -8.04 -15.93 -10.80
N ASP A 55 -6.72 -15.98 -10.65
CA ASP A 55 -5.99 -16.41 -9.46
C ASP A 55 -5.08 -15.33 -8.87
N ARG A 56 -5.13 -14.10 -9.40
CA ARG A 56 -4.29 -12.99 -8.93
C ARG A 56 -5.08 -11.72 -8.80
N CYS A 57 -5.12 -11.21 -7.58
CA CYS A 57 -5.59 -9.85 -7.32
C CYS A 57 -4.40 -8.89 -7.30
N LYS A 58 -4.71 -7.60 -7.45
CA LYS A 58 -3.77 -6.51 -7.29
C LYS A 58 -4.30 -5.54 -6.25
N LEU A 59 -3.48 -5.21 -5.26
CA LEU A 59 -3.74 -4.15 -4.30
C LEU A 59 -2.93 -2.92 -4.72
N THR A 60 -3.56 -1.75 -4.71
CA THR A 60 -2.90 -0.47 -4.88
C THR A 60 -3.24 0.44 -3.71
N VAL A 61 -2.22 0.98 -3.05
CA VAL A 61 -2.38 2.03 -2.02
C VAL A 61 -1.57 3.24 -2.49
N ALA A 62 -2.27 4.35 -2.75
CA ALA A 62 -1.67 5.56 -3.28
C ALA A 62 -2.07 6.79 -2.48
N ASP A 63 -1.16 7.74 -2.34
CA ASP A 63 -1.42 9.04 -1.74
C ASP A 63 -0.79 10.20 -2.54
N ASP A 64 -1.43 11.37 -2.47
CA ASP A 64 -0.96 12.63 -3.09
C ASP A 64 -0.14 13.51 -2.11
N GLY A 65 0.37 12.88 -1.04
CA GLY A 65 1.15 13.51 -0.01
C GLY A 65 2.60 13.79 -0.44
N ALA A 66 3.47 14.01 0.55
CA ALA A 66 4.88 14.23 0.28
C ALA A 66 5.52 13.00 -0.40
N PRO A 67 6.26 13.17 -1.51
CA PRO A 67 6.89 12.05 -2.20
C PRO A 67 7.99 11.40 -1.34
N PHE A 68 8.29 10.13 -1.63
CA PHE A 68 9.51 9.53 -1.09
C PHE A 68 10.75 10.18 -1.72
N PRO A 69 11.86 10.30 -0.97
CA PRO A 69 13.14 10.68 -1.55
C PRO A 69 13.49 9.75 -2.72
N PRO A 70 14.00 10.27 -3.85
CA PRO A 70 14.27 9.48 -5.06
C PRO A 70 15.28 8.34 -4.83
N ASP A 71 16.18 8.50 -3.86
CA ASP A 71 17.21 7.52 -3.52
C ASP A 71 16.76 6.52 -2.44
N LEU A 72 15.46 6.48 -2.14
CA LEU A 72 14.93 5.65 -1.06
C LEU A 72 14.68 4.22 -1.54
N ASP A 73 15.53 3.29 -1.12
CA ASP A 73 15.21 1.88 -1.15
C ASP A 73 14.33 1.49 0.06
N PHE A 74 13.01 1.38 -0.18
CA PHE A 74 12.05 0.98 0.85
C PHE A 74 12.29 -0.46 1.34
N ARG A 75 13.05 -1.28 0.60
CA ARG A 75 13.36 -2.67 0.94
C ARG A 75 14.53 -2.79 1.91
N HIS A 76 15.47 -1.83 1.90
CA HIS A 76 16.71 -1.94 2.68
C HIS A 76 16.84 -1.02 3.89
N ALA A 77 16.03 0.02 4.07
CA ALA A 77 16.06 0.79 5.31
C ALA A 77 14.88 1.75 5.41
N ARG A 78 14.04 1.63 6.47
CA ARG A 78 13.61 2.80 7.28
C ARG A 78 12.70 2.47 8.45
N SER A 79 11.74 1.56 8.30
CA SER A 79 10.74 1.34 9.35
C SER A 79 10.33 -0.12 9.45
N LEU A 80 10.11 -0.56 10.68
CA LEU A 80 9.58 -1.89 10.99
C LEU A 80 8.28 -2.18 10.23
N GLY A 81 7.41 -1.17 10.06
CA GLY A 81 6.15 -1.31 9.32
C GLY A 81 6.35 -1.70 7.86
N LEU A 82 7.28 -1.06 7.15
CA LEU A 82 7.58 -1.43 5.76
C LEU A 82 8.28 -2.79 5.65
N GLN A 83 9.10 -3.17 6.64
CA GLN A 83 9.67 -4.53 6.70
C GLN A 83 8.60 -5.59 6.88
N ILE A 84 7.59 -5.33 7.73
CA ILE A 84 6.43 -6.20 7.90
C ILE A 84 5.68 -6.32 6.58
N VAL A 85 5.40 -5.19 5.90
CA VAL A 85 4.72 -5.20 4.59
C VAL A 85 5.46 -6.08 3.58
N THR A 86 6.75 -5.84 3.37
CA THR A 86 7.57 -6.63 2.44
C THR A 86 7.57 -8.11 2.82
N THR A 87 7.73 -8.43 4.11
CA THR A 87 7.73 -9.81 4.60
C THR A 87 6.39 -10.51 4.36
N LEU A 88 5.26 -9.84 4.61
CA LEU A 88 3.94 -10.41 4.40
C LEU A 88 3.68 -10.65 2.91
N VAL A 89 4.06 -9.71 2.05
CA VAL A 89 3.92 -9.85 0.60
C VAL A 89 4.77 -11.01 0.07
N GLU A 90 6.06 -11.02 0.38
CA GLU A 90 7.00 -11.99 -0.20
C GLU A 90 6.82 -13.40 0.41
N ASN A 91 6.65 -13.50 1.74
CA ASN A 91 6.70 -14.78 2.44
C ASN A 91 5.33 -15.40 2.72
N GLN A 92 4.26 -14.60 2.85
CA GLN A 92 2.91 -15.14 3.12
C GLN A 92 2.00 -15.14 1.90
N LEU A 93 2.11 -14.12 1.05
CA LEU A 93 1.25 -13.97 -0.13
C LEU A 93 1.91 -14.47 -1.43
N ASN A 94 3.21 -14.80 -1.39
CA ASN A 94 4.01 -15.11 -2.59
C ASN A 94 3.83 -14.05 -3.70
N GLY A 95 3.63 -12.79 -3.30
CA GLY A 95 3.38 -11.65 -4.17
C GLY A 95 4.64 -10.84 -4.46
N THR A 96 4.45 -9.71 -5.11
CA THR A 96 5.53 -8.76 -5.44
C THR A 96 5.10 -7.36 -5.07
N ILE A 97 5.97 -6.57 -4.44
CA ILE A 97 5.68 -5.18 -4.11
C ILE A 97 6.55 -4.22 -4.94
N THR A 98 5.92 -3.23 -5.56
CA THR A 98 6.58 -2.17 -6.32
C THR A 98 6.16 -0.80 -5.78
N LEU A 99 7.13 0.09 -5.61
CA LEU A 99 6.91 1.49 -5.30
C LEU A 99 7.09 2.31 -6.57
N HIS A 100 6.08 3.09 -6.92
CA HIS A 100 6.12 4.01 -8.05
C HIS A 100 6.34 5.46 -7.58
N HIS A 101 7.11 6.21 -8.35
CA HIS A 101 7.47 7.62 -8.12
C HIS A 101 6.98 8.48 -9.30
N ASP A 102 5.69 8.43 -9.62
CA ASP A 102 5.07 9.11 -10.77
C ASP A 102 4.43 10.47 -10.42
N GLY A 103 4.91 11.11 -9.34
CA GLY A 103 4.34 12.34 -8.78
C GLY A 103 3.32 12.08 -7.66
N THR A 104 2.84 10.84 -7.55
CA THR A 104 2.12 10.31 -6.38
C THR A 104 2.91 9.17 -5.77
N LYS A 105 2.77 8.97 -4.45
CA LYS A 105 3.38 7.83 -3.78
C LYS A 105 2.42 6.65 -3.93
N ARG A 106 2.81 5.62 -4.67
CA ARG A 106 1.94 4.47 -4.96
C ARG A 106 2.66 3.14 -4.72
N PHE A 107 2.12 2.33 -3.81
CA PHE A 107 2.49 0.93 -3.66
C PHE A 107 1.54 0.07 -4.50
N GLU A 108 2.12 -0.80 -5.32
CA GLU A 108 1.43 -1.83 -6.07
C GLU A 108 1.90 -3.20 -5.58
N ILE A 109 0.94 -4.06 -5.21
CA ILE A 109 1.15 -5.40 -4.63
C ILE A 109 0.35 -6.42 -5.44
#